data_AF-A0A7W1FX98-F1
#
_entry.id   AF-A0A7W1FX98-F1
#
_cell.length_a   1.000
_cell.length_b   1.000
_cell.length_c   1.000
_cell.angle_alpha   90.00
_cell.angle_beta   90.00
_cell.angle_gamma   90.00
#
_symmetry.space_group_name_H-M   'P 1'
#
loop_
_entity.id
_entity.type
_entity.pdbx_description
1 polymer ?
#
loop_
_entity_poly.entity_id
_entity_poly.type
_entity_poly.pdbx_seq_one_letter_code
_entity_poly.pdbx_strand_id
1 'polypeptide(L)'
;MPKKNTFGNKFSNFWFHFQTGIALPDTQSGYRLYPIEKIKGTRYFTSKYEFEIEVMVKAAWRGINVITVPINVFYAHVEKRITHFRPFKDFIRISILNTWLTILALLWYKPIRFFHH
;
A
#
# COMPACT_ATOMS: atom_id res chain seq x y z
N MET A 1 -15.85 -5.62 -5.75
CA MET A 1 -15.64 -5.81 -4.29
C MET A 1 -16.98 -5.66 -3.55
N PRO A 2 -17.28 -6.47 -2.51
CA PRO A 2 -18.52 -6.34 -1.74
C PRO A 2 -18.53 -5.07 -0.87
N LYS A 3 -19.71 -4.43 -0.74
CA LYS A 3 -19.93 -3.09 -0.15
C LYS A 3 -19.41 -2.87 1.29
N LYS A 4 -19.11 -3.94 2.05
CA LYS A 4 -18.64 -3.84 3.45
C LYS A 4 -17.17 -3.42 3.59
N ASN A 5 -16.33 -3.59 2.56
CA ASN A 5 -14.87 -3.34 2.67
C ASN A 5 -14.43 -1.96 2.13
N THR A 6 -15.37 -1.05 1.89
CA THR A 6 -15.12 0.20 1.17
C THR A 6 -14.35 1.24 1.99
N PHE A 7 -14.49 1.24 3.32
CA PHE A 7 -13.79 2.20 4.18
C PHE A 7 -12.28 1.93 4.23
N GLY A 8 -11.89 0.67 4.47
CA GLY A 8 -10.47 0.29 4.51
C GLY A 8 -9.77 0.59 3.19
N ASN A 9 -10.42 0.29 2.06
CA ASN A 9 -9.88 0.62 0.74
C ASN A 9 -9.69 2.13 0.56
N LYS A 10 -10.70 2.94 0.91
CA LYS A 10 -10.59 4.41 0.83
C LYS A 10 -9.47 4.95 1.71
N PHE A 11 -9.34 4.44 2.93
CA PHE A 11 -8.27 4.81 3.86
C PHE A 11 -6.89 4.49 3.30
N SER A 12 -6.69 3.26 2.82
CA SER A 12 -5.43 2.82 2.21
C SER A 12 -5.09 3.62 0.94
N ASN A 13 -6.07 3.84 0.05
CA ASN A 13 -5.90 4.62 -1.17
C ASN A 13 -5.53 6.08 -0.86
N PHE A 14 -6.16 6.69 0.14
CA PHE A 14 -5.88 8.05 0.57
C PHE A 14 -4.43 8.22 1.02
N TRP A 15 -3.96 7.38 1.95
CA TRP A 15 -2.59 7.48 2.47
C TRP A 15 -1.54 7.22 1.39
N PHE A 16 -1.76 6.20 0.56
CA PHE A 16 -0.86 5.89 -0.55
C PHE A 16 -0.76 7.08 -1.51
N HIS A 17 -1.91 7.65 -1.90
CA HIS A 17 -1.94 8.83 -2.76
C HIS A 17 -1.26 10.03 -2.10
N PHE A 18 -1.47 10.26 -0.81
CA PHE A 18 -0.83 11.36 -0.10
C PHE A 18 0.70 11.24 -0.04
N GLN A 19 1.20 10.02 0.19
CA GLN A 19 2.63 9.73 0.36
C GLN A 19 3.39 9.68 -0.98
N THR A 20 2.75 9.27 -2.06
CA THR A 20 3.40 9.04 -3.36
C THR A 20 2.98 10.03 -4.45
N GLY A 21 1.77 10.59 -4.31
CA GLY A 21 1.08 11.37 -5.34
C GLY A 21 0.43 10.54 -6.45
N ILE A 22 0.46 9.21 -6.35
CA ILE A 22 -0.09 8.30 -7.37
C ILE A 22 -1.50 7.88 -6.94
N ALA A 23 -2.49 8.04 -7.83
CA ALA A 23 -3.85 7.58 -7.58
C ALA A 23 -4.00 6.12 -8.04
N LEU A 24 -4.34 5.23 -7.11
CA LEU A 24 -4.68 3.83 -7.42
C LEU A 24 -6.13 3.54 -7.02
N PRO A 25 -6.90 2.84 -7.87
CA PRO A 25 -8.29 2.50 -7.58
C PRO A 25 -8.43 1.47 -6.45
N ASP A 26 -7.45 0.57 -6.30
CA ASP A 26 -7.44 -0.45 -5.26
C ASP A 26 -6.02 -0.76 -4.78
N THR A 27 -5.72 -0.37 -3.54
CA THR A 27 -4.46 -0.67 -2.86
C THR A 27 -4.56 -1.87 -1.91
N GLN A 28 -5.75 -2.42 -1.65
CA GLN A 28 -5.93 -3.54 -0.72
C GLN A 28 -5.95 -4.92 -1.39
N SER A 29 -5.80 -4.99 -2.72
CA SER A 29 -5.57 -6.28 -3.38
C SER A 29 -4.25 -6.88 -2.88
N GLY A 30 -4.32 -8.06 -2.24
CA GLY A 30 -3.15 -8.84 -1.83
C GLY A 30 -2.47 -9.59 -2.99
N TYR A 31 -3.07 -9.58 -4.19
CA TYR A 31 -2.47 -10.18 -5.38
C TYR A 31 -1.68 -9.13 -6.15
N ARG A 32 -0.35 -9.21 -6.06
CA ARG A 32 0.58 -8.22 -6.65
C ARG A 32 1.82 -8.90 -7.21
N LEU A 33 2.35 -8.33 -8.28
CA LEU A 33 3.62 -8.73 -8.90
C LEU A 33 4.69 -7.68 -8.58
N TYR A 34 5.85 -8.13 -8.10
CA TYR A 34 6.96 -7.25 -7.73
C TYR A 34 8.18 -7.50 -8.63
N PRO A 35 8.72 -6.47 -9.31
CA PRO A 35 9.94 -6.62 -10.10
C PRO A 35 11.15 -6.72 -9.16
N ILE A 36 11.58 -7.95 -8.84
CA ILE A 36 12.62 -8.25 -7.85
C ILE A 36 13.89 -7.44 -8.07
N GLU A 37 14.36 -7.34 -9.32
CA GLU A 37 15.57 -6.60 -9.68
C GLU A 37 15.50 -5.12 -9.29
N LYS A 38 14.34 -4.48 -9.49
CA LYS A 38 14.16 -3.04 -9.23
C LYS A 38 14.00 -2.75 -7.74
N ILE A 39 13.38 -3.67 -7.00
CA ILE A 39 13.17 -3.53 -5.55
C ILE A 39 14.39 -3.97 -4.74
N LYS A 40 15.31 -4.73 -5.33
CA LYS A 40 16.57 -5.17 -4.70
C LYS A 40 17.33 -3.97 -4.14
N GLY A 41 17.86 -4.12 -2.93
CA GLY A 41 18.57 -3.06 -2.21
C GLY A 41 17.69 -2.10 -1.43
N THR A 42 16.36 -2.24 -1.49
CA THR A 42 15.45 -1.48 -0.62
C THR A 42 15.40 -2.14 0.77
N ARG A 43 15.64 -1.36 1.83
CA ARG A 43 15.47 -1.82 3.20
C ARG A 43 14.00 -1.73 3.59
N TYR A 44 13.42 -2.83 4.04
CA TYR A 44 12.05 -2.89 4.58
C TYR A 44 12.10 -3.10 6.09
N PHE A 45 11.19 -2.46 6.82
CA PHE A 45 11.15 -2.53 8.29
C PHE A 45 9.96 -3.33 8.80
N THR A 46 8.93 -3.49 7.99
CA THR A 46 7.67 -4.09 8.41
C THR A 46 7.45 -5.48 7.82
N SER A 47 6.50 -6.21 8.39
CA SER A 47 6.10 -7.56 7.94
C SER A 47 4.57 -7.63 7.82
N LYS A 48 4.04 -8.59 7.04
CA LYS A 48 2.59 -8.80 6.83
C LYS A 48 1.90 -7.62 6.12
N TYR A 49 0.73 -7.17 6.59
CA TYR A 49 -0.07 -6.11 5.96
C TYR A 49 0.65 -4.76 5.88
N GLU A 50 1.54 -4.49 6.82
CA GLU A 50 2.35 -3.28 6.84
C GLU A 50 3.36 -3.29 5.69
N PHE A 51 3.98 -4.44 5.43
CA PHE A 51 4.94 -4.62 4.34
C PHE A 51 4.29 -4.34 2.99
N GLU A 52 3.05 -4.79 2.80
CA GLU A 52 2.28 -4.53 1.59
C GLU A 52 2.17 -3.03 1.28
N ILE A 53 2.02 -2.17 2.28
CA ILE A 53 1.96 -0.72 2.12
C ILE A 53 3.37 -0.17 1.89
N GLU A 54 4.32 -0.57 2.74
CA GLU A 54 5.70 -0.10 2.71
C GLU A 54 6.37 -0.34 1.34
N VAL A 55 6.18 -1.53 0.76
CA VAL A 55 6.77 -1.89 -0.52
C VAL A 55 6.22 -1.05 -1.68
N MET A 56 4.91 -0.76 -1.69
CA MET A 56 4.31 0.05 -2.74
C MET A 56 4.79 1.50 -2.67
N VAL A 57 4.83 2.07 -1.46
CA VAL A 57 5.27 3.45 -1.25
C VAL A 57 6.75 3.61 -1.62
N LYS A 58 7.61 2.69 -1.16
CA LYS A 58 9.03 2.73 -1.51
C LYS A 58 9.30 2.45 -2.99
N ALA A 59 8.51 1.59 -3.64
CA ALA A 59 8.61 1.39 -5.08
C ALA A 59 8.28 2.68 -5.84
N ALA A 60 7.20 3.37 -5.46
CA ALA A 60 6.85 4.66 -6.04
C ALA A 60 7.95 5.72 -5.82
N TRP A 61 8.53 5.78 -4.63
CA TRP A 61 9.62 6.74 -4.33
C TRP A 61 10.90 6.46 -5.12
N ARG A 62 11.12 5.21 -5.55
CA ARG A 62 12.22 4.82 -6.43
C ARG A 62 11.91 5.04 -7.92
N GLY A 63 10.76 5.64 -8.25
CA GLY A 63 10.33 5.83 -9.63
C GLY A 63 9.90 4.53 -10.32
N ILE A 64 9.59 3.47 -9.58
CA ILE A 64 9.03 2.25 -10.14
C ILE A 64 7.54 2.49 -10.36
N ASN A 65 7.07 2.30 -11.59
CA ASN A 65 5.66 2.44 -11.92
C ASN A 65 4.80 1.43 -11.15
N VAL A 66 3.86 1.94 -10.36
CA VAL A 66 2.85 1.16 -9.65
C VAL A 66 1.53 1.32 -10.42
N ILE A 67 1.03 0.22 -11.00
CA ILE A 67 -0.17 0.20 -11.83
C ILE A 67 -1.15 -0.87 -11.35
N THR A 68 -2.44 -0.64 -11.57
CA THR A 68 -3.48 -1.65 -11.33
C THR A 68 -3.78 -2.40 -12.62
N VAL A 69 -3.79 -3.73 -12.56
CA VAL A 69 -4.17 -4.60 -13.68
C VAL A 69 -5.49 -5.28 -13.33
N PRO A 70 -6.52 -5.24 -14.19
CA PRO A 70 -7.78 -5.92 -13.94
C PRO A 70 -7.56 -7.43 -13.92
N ILE A 71 -7.96 -8.07 -12.82
CA ILE A 71 -7.92 -9.53 -12.67
C ILE A 71 -9.33 -10.05 -12.34
N ASN A 72 -9.68 -11.20 -12.89
CA ASN A 72 -10.93 -11.88 -12.57
C ASN A 72 -10.77 -12.61 -11.24
N VAL A 73 -11.43 -12.11 -10.19
CA VAL A 73 -11.38 -12.71 -8.86
C VAL A 73 -12.59 -13.62 -8.66
N PHE A 74 -12.36 -14.92 -8.52
CA PHE A 74 -13.38 -15.87 -8.09
C PHE A 74 -13.55 -15.75 -6.56
N TYR A 75 -14.71 -15.26 -6.11
CA TYR A 75 -15.04 -15.20 -4.70
C TYR A 75 -15.78 -16.48 -4.29
N ALA A 76 -15.08 -17.41 -3.62
CA ALA A 76 -15.72 -18.58 -3.01
C ALA A 76 -16.68 -18.17 -1.86
N HIS A 77 -17.63 -19.06 -1.53
CA HIS A 77 -18.67 -18.83 -0.52
C HIS A 77 -18.14 -18.26 0.80
N VAL A 78 -18.84 -17.25 1.32
CA VAL A 78 -18.47 -16.40 2.47
C VAL A 78 -18.25 -17.22 3.75
N GLU A 79 -18.89 -18.37 3.88
CA GLU A 79 -18.86 -19.24 5.07
C GLU A 79 -17.49 -19.85 5.39
N LYS A 80 -16.55 -19.90 4.42
CA LYS A 80 -15.16 -20.38 4.64
C LYS A 80 -14.13 -19.27 4.77
N ARG A 81 -14.56 -18.00 4.83
CA ARG A 81 -13.65 -16.84 4.79
C ARG A 81 -12.99 -16.59 6.15
N ILE A 82 -11.95 -17.36 6.44
CA ILE A 82 -11.09 -17.12 7.62
C ILE A 82 -10.31 -15.83 7.36
N THR A 83 -10.65 -14.78 8.10
CA THR A 83 -9.94 -13.50 8.04
C THR A 83 -8.86 -13.50 9.11
N HIS A 84 -7.58 -13.51 8.72
CA HIS A 84 -6.46 -13.41 9.65
C HIS A 84 -6.24 -11.98 10.19
N PHE A 85 -7.07 -11.01 9.79
CA PHE A 85 -7.00 -9.62 10.20
C PHE A 85 -7.54 -9.44 11.62
N ARG A 86 -6.72 -8.84 12.50
CA ARG A 86 -7.06 -8.49 13.88
C ARG A 86 -7.39 -6.99 13.93
N PRO A 87 -8.68 -6.61 13.98
CA PRO A 87 -9.12 -5.24 13.66
C PRO A 87 -8.36 -4.13 14.36
N PHE A 88 -8.19 -4.22 15.68
CA PHE A 88 -7.53 -3.16 16.45
C PHE A 88 -6.00 -3.16 16.29
N LYS A 89 -5.35 -4.32 16.46
CA LYS A 89 -3.88 -4.41 16.45
C LYS A 89 -3.31 -4.07 15.07
N ASP A 90 -3.91 -4.60 14.02
CA ASP A 90 -3.42 -4.38 12.66
C ASP A 90 -3.73 -2.94 12.19
N PHE A 91 -4.87 -2.37 12.60
CA PHE A 91 -5.19 -0.97 12.28
C PHE A 91 -4.23 0.03 12.94
N ILE A 92 -3.86 -0.18 14.22
CA ILE A 92 -2.90 0.68 14.92
C ILE A 92 -1.53 0.60 14.23
N ARG A 93 -1.07 -0.60 13.92
CA ARG A 93 0.20 -0.85 13.21
C ARG A 93 0.26 -0.14 11.86
N ILE A 94 -0.79 -0.33 11.04
CA ILE A 94 -0.93 0.34 9.74
C ILE A 94 -0.95 1.87 9.92
N SER A 95 -1.62 2.39 10.94
CA SER A 95 -1.67 3.83 11.22
C SER A 95 -0.31 4.39 11.60
N ILE A 96 0.44 3.71 12.47
CA ILE A 96 1.81 4.12 12.85
C ILE A 96 2.73 4.12 11.62
N LEU A 97 2.67 3.07 10.80
CA LEU A 97 3.44 3.00 9.56
C LEU A 97 3.09 4.16 8.62
N ASN A 98 1.80 4.46 8.43
CA ASN A 98 1.38 5.56 7.57
C ASN A 98 1.83 6.92 8.09
N THR A 99 1.81 7.15 9.40
CA THR A 99 2.35 8.37 10.01
C THR A 99 3.85 8.48 9.75
N TRP A 100 4.61 7.39 9.95
CA TRP A 100 6.04 7.36 9.70
C TRP A 100 6.40 7.61 8.23
N LEU A 101 5.73 6.91 7.31
CA LEU A 101 5.89 7.09 5.87
C LEU A 101 5.50 8.51 5.43
N THR A 102 4.48 9.10 6.06
CA THR A 102 4.08 10.48 5.79
C THR A 102 5.16 11.48 6.18
N ILE A 103 5.75 11.33 7.37
CA ILE A 103 6.86 12.17 7.83
C ILE A 103 8.04 12.05 6.84
N LEU A 104 8.43 10.83 6.47
CA LEU A 104 9.49 10.60 5.49
C LEU A 104 9.14 11.17 4.10
N ALA A 105 7.88 11.05 3.68
CA ALA A 105 7.41 11.60 2.41
C ALA A 105 7.57 13.13 2.38
N LEU A 106 7.19 13.80 3.46
CA LEU A 106 7.25 15.26 3.57
C LEU A 106 8.71 15.77 3.68
N LEU A 107 9.55 15.07 4.45
CA LEU A 107 10.94 15.50 4.68
C LEU A 107 11.87 15.20 3.50
N TRP A 108 11.63 14.12 2.75
CA TRP A 108 12.58 13.64 1.75
C TRP A 108 11.97 13.54 0.35
N TYR A 109 10.87 12.81 0.19
CA TYR A 109 10.34 12.51 -1.14
C TYR A 109 9.71 13.72 -1.85
N LYS A 110 8.84 14.47 -1.16
CA LYS A 110 8.20 15.67 -1.73
C LYS A 110 9.21 16.76 -2.15
N PRO A 111 10.22 17.13 -1.35
CA PRO A 111 11.22 18.10 -1.80
C PRO A 111 12.00 17.57 -3.00
N ILE A 112 12.45 16.32 -3.00
CA ILE A 112 13.17 15.73 -4.15
C ILE A 112 12.32 15.75 -5.42
N ARG A 113 11.02 15.44 -5.30
CA ARG A 113 10.08 15.47 -6.42
C ARG A 113 9.83 16.90 -6.91
N PHE A 114 9.81 17.88 -6.02
CA PHE A 114 9.66 19.30 -6.36
C PHE A 114 10.89 19.85 -7.09
N PHE A 115 12.10 19.39 -6.76
CA PHE A 115 13.34 19.81 -7.44
C PHE A 115 13.63 19.08 -8.75
N HIS A 116 12.97 17.93 -9.02
CA HIS A 116 13.10 17.17 -10.27
C HIS A 116 11.94 17.42 -11.27
N HIS A 117 11.17 18.50 -11.08
CA HIS A 117 10.19 19.02 -12.05
C HIS A 117 10.60 20.43 -12.45
#